data_AF-A0A448ZT91-F1
#
_entry.id   AF-A0A448ZT91-F1
#
_cell.length_a   1.000
_cell.length_b   1.000
_cell.length_c   1.000
_cell.angle_alpha   90.00
_cell.angle_beta   90.00
_cell.angle_gamma   90.00
#
_symmetry.space_group_name_H-M   'P 1'
#
loop_
_entity.id
_entity.type
_entity.pdbx_description
1 polymer ?
#
loop_
_entity_poly.entity_id
_entity_poly.type
_entity_poly.pdbx_seq_one_letter_code
_entity_poly.pdbx_strand_id
1 'polypeptide(L)'
;MNLYNTLLAAIALVVGADAFSFSPENGTNAKPPTGSVGRRAAFAEVTATAAAIAGGSLLISNPGTAVAATGPEVFVGTYTDPINHPGGTRTIKLLDGQKIGDYQLAEVRGGGGRGEPENYVLPAAIIGDRTIVIDFSPKGGPRDFVGILQNGDIKFLKDGNRWPRQ
;
A
#
# COMPACT_ATOMS: atom_id res chain seq x y z
N MET A 1 -4.06 -54.73 5.03
CA MET A 1 -5.50 -54.39 5.00
C MET A 1 -5.61 -53.02 4.36
N ASN A 2 -5.72 -53.00 3.03
CA ASN A 2 -5.81 -51.78 2.22
C ASN A 2 -7.26 -51.31 2.21
N LEU A 3 -7.53 -50.06 2.57
CA LEU A 3 -8.69 -49.36 2.04
C LEU A 3 -8.33 -47.92 1.65
N TYR A 4 -8.49 -47.71 0.35
CA TYR A 4 -8.44 -46.48 -0.42
C TYR A 4 -9.47 -45.46 0.08
N ASN A 5 -9.13 -44.17 0.04
CA ASN A 5 -10.10 -43.17 -0.43
C ASN A 5 -9.41 -41.95 -1.02
N THR A 6 -9.23 -42.02 -2.34
CA THR A 6 -8.81 -40.93 -3.23
C THR A 6 -10.08 -40.18 -3.62
N LEU A 7 -10.18 -38.88 -3.32
CA LEU A 7 -11.22 -38.03 -3.91
C LEU A 7 -10.59 -37.06 -4.91
N LEU A 8 -10.65 -37.45 -6.19
CA LEU A 8 -10.54 -36.53 -7.32
C LEU A 8 -11.83 -35.71 -7.39
N ALA A 9 -11.70 -34.38 -7.50
CA ALA A 9 -12.74 -33.54 -8.08
C ALA A 9 -12.12 -32.75 -9.23
N ALA A 10 -12.42 -33.19 -10.45
CA ALA A 10 -12.20 -32.45 -11.68
C ALA A 10 -13.40 -31.50 -11.89
N ILE A 11 -13.15 -30.22 -12.14
CA ILE A 11 -14.11 -29.31 -12.77
C ILE A 11 -13.42 -28.69 -13.97
N ALA A 12 -13.98 -28.96 -15.14
CA ALA A 12 -13.53 -28.50 -16.43
C ALA A 12 -13.99 -27.05 -16.72
N LEU A 13 -13.04 -26.27 -17.22
CA LEU A 13 -13.09 -25.41 -18.40
C LEU A 13 -14.43 -24.72 -18.78
N VAL A 14 -14.45 -23.39 -18.71
CA VAL A 14 -15.17 -22.56 -19.69
C VAL A 14 -14.17 -21.58 -20.30
N VAL A 15 -13.98 -21.73 -21.61
CA VAL A 15 -13.24 -20.82 -22.49
C VAL A 15 -14.18 -19.68 -22.86
N GLY A 16 -13.72 -18.45 -22.71
CA GLY A 16 -14.34 -17.25 -23.29
C GLY A 16 -13.22 -16.33 -23.76
N ALA A 17 -12.81 -16.50 -25.02
CA ALA A 17 -11.91 -15.61 -25.72
C ALA A 17 -12.75 -14.64 -26.54
N ASP A 18 -12.94 -13.42 -26.06
CA ASP A 18 -13.46 -12.33 -26.89
C ASP A 18 -12.28 -11.61 -27.54
N ALA A 19 -12.02 -12.03 -28.78
CA ALA A 19 -11.12 -11.36 -29.69
C ALA A 19 -11.76 -10.07 -30.19
N PHE A 20 -11.31 -8.92 -29.70
CA PHE A 20 -11.46 -7.66 -30.41
C PHE A 20 -10.30 -7.52 -31.39
N SER A 21 -10.50 -8.04 -32.60
CA SER A 21 -9.72 -7.63 -33.78
C SER A 21 -10.37 -6.39 -34.39
N PHE A 22 -9.64 -5.28 -34.44
CA PHE A 22 -9.92 -4.19 -35.37
C PHE A 22 -8.67 -4.02 -36.25
N SER A 23 -8.89 -4.11 -37.56
CA SER A 23 -7.86 -4.01 -38.61
C SER A 23 -7.28 -2.60 -38.74
N PRO A 24 -6.08 -2.44 -39.33
CA PRO A 24 -5.36 -1.18 -39.41
C PRO A 24 -5.88 -0.32 -40.56
N GLU A 25 -6.21 0.94 -40.28
CA GLU A 25 -6.35 1.96 -41.33
C GLU A 25 -5.04 2.74 -41.44
N ASN A 26 -4.46 2.64 -42.63
CA ASN A 26 -3.29 3.35 -43.13
C ASN A 26 -3.69 4.79 -43.47
N GLY A 27 -3.08 5.80 -42.84
CA GLY A 27 -3.44 7.19 -43.08
C GLY A 27 -2.49 8.23 -42.50
N THR A 28 -1.31 8.38 -43.13
CA THR A 28 -0.51 9.61 -43.27
C THR A 28 0.05 10.33 -42.03
N ASN A 29 1.38 10.36 -41.99
CA ASN A 29 2.25 11.26 -41.21
C ASN A 29 1.74 12.72 -41.13
N ALA A 30 1.59 13.23 -39.90
CA ALA A 30 1.79 14.64 -39.58
C ALA A 30 2.37 14.80 -38.16
N LYS A 31 3.56 15.39 -38.07
CA LYS A 31 4.31 15.78 -36.86
C LYS A 31 3.53 16.85 -36.06
N PRO A 32 3.63 16.93 -34.72
CA PRO A 32 2.58 17.47 -33.87
C PRO A 32 2.69 18.99 -33.69
N PRO A 33 1.56 19.72 -33.50
CA PRO A 33 1.57 20.98 -32.80
C PRO A 33 1.51 20.72 -31.28
N THR A 34 2.58 21.15 -30.63
CA THR A 34 2.68 21.43 -29.20
C THR A 34 1.44 22.13 -28.64
N GLY A 35 0.79 21.49 -27.67
CA GLY A 35 -0.26 22.10 -26.86
C GLY A 35 -0.23 21.51 -25.46
N SER A 36 0.68 22.01 -24.63
CA SER A 36 0.72 21.70 -23.21
C SER A 36 -0.60 22.13 -22.57
N VAL A 37 -1.43 21.15 -22.19
CA VAL A 37 -2.56 21.39 -21.27
C VAL A 37 -1.93 21.74 -19.92
N GLY A 38 -1.66 23.03 -19.77
CA GLY A 38 -1.13 23.60 -18.56
C GLY A 38 -2.09 23.29 -17.41
N ARG A 39 -1.61 22.54 -16.43
CA ARG A 39 -2.22 22.38 -15.11
C ARG A 39 -2.09 23.68 -14.31
N ARG A 40 -2.34 24.82 -14.96
CA ARG A 40 -2.36 26.17 -14.38
C ARG A 40 -3.81 26.54 -14.15
N ALA A 41 -4.43 25.83 -13.22
CA ALA A 41 -5.61 26.29 -12.51
C ALA A 41 -5.26 26.27 -11.02
N ALA A 42 -4.31 27.13 -10.65
CA ALA A 42 -4.08 27.54 -9.28
C ALA A 42 -4.25 29.06 -9.27
N PHE A 43 -5.44 29.46 -8.83
CA PHE A 43 -5.86 30.83 -8.62
C PHE A 43 -4.91 31.53 -7.64
N ALA A 44 -4.28 32.60 -8.10
CA ALA A 44 -3.64 33.60 -7.24
C ALA A 44 -3.66 34.94 -7.99
N GLU A 45 -4.82 35.58 -8.02
CA GLU A 45 -4.91 37.00 -8.36
C GLU A 45 -4.52 37.77 -7.09
N VAL A 46 -3.26 38.21 -7.03
CA VAL A 46 -2.80 39.22 -6.06
C VAL A 46 -2.40 40.44 -6.89
N THR A 47 -3.34 41.37 -7.04
CA THR A 47 -3.09 42.67 -7.67
C THR A 47 -2.19 43.48 -6.75
N ALA A 48 -0.91 43.60 -7.13
CA ALA A 48 0.09 44.33 -6.38
C ALA A 48 -0.07 45.85 -6.57
N THR A 49 -0.44 46.57 -5.50
CA THR A 49 -0.05 47.98 -5.33
C THR A 49 1.31 48.03 -4.66
N ALA A 50 2.28 48.66 -5.34
CA ALA A 50 3.67 48.77 -4.92
C ALA A 50 3.83 49.64 -3.66
N ALA A 51 4.56 49.11 -2.68
CA ALA A 51 5.26 49.91 -1.67
C ALA A 51 6.55 49.16 -1.27
N ALA A 52 7.68 49.82 -1.48
CA ALA A 52 9.02 49.32 -1.23
C ALA A 52 9.36 49.34 0.26
N ILE A 53 9.98 48.27 0.80
CA ILE A 53 11.00 48.34 1.87
C ILE A 53 11.76 47.01 2.02
N ALA A 54 13.08 47.13 1.90
CA ALA A 54 14.17 46.43 2.60
C ALA A 54 14.07 44.93 2.97
N GLY A 55 15.00 44.16 2.41
CA GLY A 55 15.72 43.08 3.12
C GLY A 55 14.90 41.84 3.51
N GLY A 56 14.66 40.96 2.54
CA GLY A 56 14.16 39.61 2.81
C GLY A 56 14.70 38.62 1.80
N SER A 57 15.61 37.74 2.22
CA SER A 57 16.10 36.63 1.40
C SER A 57 14.93 35.78 0.94
N LEU A 58 14.72 35.71 -0.37
CA LEU A 58 13.73 34.84 -1.00
C LEU A 58 14.19 33.39 -0.81
N LEU A 59 13.66 32.69 0.20
CA LEU A 59 13.87 31.26 0.36
C LEU A 59 13.06 30.55 -0.74
N ILE A 60 13.73 30.18 -1.84
CA ILE A 60 13.18 29.26 -2.83
C ILE A 60 13.09 27.90 -2.14
N SER A 61 11.92 27.58 -1.57
CA SER A 61 11.61 26.25 -1.09
C SER A 61 11.49 25.34 -2.31
N ASN A 62 12.48 24.50 -2.54
CA ASN A 62 12.38 23.43 -3.54
C ASN A 62 11.35 22.41 -3.03
N PRO A 63 10.17 22.25 -3.66
CA PRO A 63 9.29 21.14 -3.30
C PRO A 63 9.98 19.87 -3.76
N GLY A 64 10.61 19.15 -2.82
CA GLY A 64 11.16 17.83 -3.08
C GLY A 64 10.06 16.95 -3.66
N THR A 65 10.24 16.49 -4.89
CA THR A 65 9.36 15.53 -5.52
C THR A 65 9.30 14.29 -4.63
N ALA A 66 8.19 14.08 -3.93
CA ALA A 66 7.97 12.86 -3.18
C ALA A 66 7.96 11.69 -4.17
N VAL A 67 9.04 10.92 -4.21
CA VAL A 67 9.08 9.65 -4.93
C VAL A 67 8.13 8.73 -4.17
N ALA A 68 7.07 8.26 -4.82
CA ALA A 68 6.21 7.25 -4.25
C ALA A 68 7.08 6.05 -3.86
N ALA A 69 7.05 5.65 -2.59
CA ALA A 69 7.80 4.49 -2.15
C ALA A 69 7.34 3.26 -2.95
N THR A 70 8.30 2.55 -3.54
CA THR A 70 8.09 1.29 -4.25
C THR A 70 8.96 0.25 -3.55
N GLY A 71 8.35 -0.63 -2.77
CA GLY A 71 9.08 -1.56 -1.91
C GLY A 71 8.39 -1.74 -0.55
N PRO A 72 8.99 -2.51 0.38
CA PRO A 72 8.38 -2.80 1.68
C PRO A 72 8.12 -1.57 2.55
N GLU A 73 8.78 -0.44 2.24
CA GLU A 73 8.64 0.84 2.93
C GLU A 73 7.19 1.38 2.85
N VAL A 74 6.40 0.96 1.85
CA VAL A 74 4.98 1.32 1.73
C VAL A 74 4.11 0.82 2.88
N PHE A 75 4.57 -0.18 3.64
CA PHE A 75 3.88 -0.69 4.82
C PHE A 75 4.29 0.03 6.09
N VAL A 76 5.39 0.80 6.10
CA VAL A 76 5.83 1.51 7.31
C VAL A 76 4.81 2.59 7.66
N GLY A 77 4.33 2.58 8.90
CA GLY A 77 3.32 3.51 9.36
C GLY A 77 2.53 2.98 10.54
N THR A 78 1.57 3.79 11.01
CA THR A 78 0.63 3.42 12.06
C THR A 78 -0.73 3.11 11.46
N TYR A 79 -1.33 2.04 11.94
CA TYR A 79 -2.62 1.52 11.53
C TYR A 79 -3.50 1.28 12.75
N THR A 80 -4.80 1.10 12.53
CA THR A 80 -5.76 0.73 13.57
C THR A 80 -6.52 -0.53 13.19
N ASP A 81 -7.06 -1.25 14.17
CA ASP A 81 -7.99 -2.35 13.94
C ASP A 81 -9.36 -1.98 14.51
N PRO A 82 -10.18 -1.24 13.75
CA PRO A 82 -11.42 -0.68 14.27
C PRO A 82 -12.48 -1.73 14.59
N ILE A 83 -12.39 -2.94 14.00
CA ILE A 83 -13.40 -3.99 14.17
C ILE A 83 -13.07 -4.87 15.38
N ASN A 84 -11.88 -5.48 15.39
CA ASN A 84 -11.57 -6.49 16.40
C ASN A 84 -11.01 -5.86 17.69
N HIS A 85 -10.34 -4.72 17.57
CA HIS A 85 -9.66 -4.07 18.68
C HIS A 85 -9.80 -2.54 18.65
N PRO A 86 -11.02 -2.01 18.80
CA PRO A 86 -11.27 -0.59 18.79
C PRO A 86 -10.36 0.17 19.76
N GLY A 87 -9.82 1.30 19.31
CA GLY A 87 -8.93 2.17 20.09
C GLY A 87 -7.45 1.76 20.08
N GLY A 88 -7.10 0.60 19.53
CA GLY A 88 -5.72 0.14 19.48
C GLY A 88 -4.96 0.59 18.23
N THR A 89 -3.65 0.76 18.37
CA THR A 89 -2.74 1.11 17.26
C THR A 89 -1.81 -0.04 16.90
N ARG A 90 -1.28 -0.02 15.66
CA ARG A 90 -0.37 -1.01 15.09
C ARG A 90 0.65 -0.28 14.25
N THR A 91 1.86 -0.11 14.75
CA THR A 91 2.95 0.56 14.04
C THR A 91 3.87 -0.49 13.43
N ILE A 92 3.94 -0.49 12.11
CA ILE A 92 4.81 -1.38 11.33
C ILE A 92 6.17 -0.71 11.14
N LYS A 93 7.24 -1.44 11.44
CA LYS A 93 8.64 -1.02 11.23
C LYS A 93 9.39 -2.12 10.49
N LEU A 94 10.25 -1.73 9.54
CA LEU A 94 11.18 -2.66 8.92
C LEU A 94 12.32 -2.96 9.89
N LEU A 95 12.85 -4.17 9.81
CA LEU A 95 14.08 -4.54 10.50
C LEU A 95 15.26 -4.35 9.54
N ASP A 96 16.12 -3.39 9.85
CA ASP A 96 17.24 -3.00 8.99
C ASP A 96 18.19 -4.17 8.71
N GLY A 97 18.57 -4.34 7.44
CA GLY A 97 19.49 -5.40 7.01
C GLY A 97 18.94 -6.83 7.09
N GLN A 98 17.68 -7.01 7.52
CA GLN A 98 17.06 -8.33 7.63
C GLN A 98 16.17 -8.64 6.42
N LYS A 99 16.83 -9.01 5.32
CA LYS A 99 16.18 -9.56 4.12
C LYS A 99 16.56 -11.02 3.91
N ILE A 100 15.58 -11.84 3.54
CA ILE A 100 15.78 -13.25 3.19
C ILE A 100 15.14 -13.46 1.82
N GLY A 101 15.93 -13.49 0.75
CA GLY A 101 15.40 -13.46 -0.61
C GLY A 101 14.51 -12.22 -0.84
N ASP A 102 13.26 -12.44 -1.27
CA ASP A 102 12.29 -11.37 -1.52
C ASP A 102 11.56 -10.87 -0.26
N TYR A 103 11.82 -11.50 0.88
CA TYR A 103 11.16 -11.18 2.15
C TYR A 103 11.95 -10.12 2.91
N GLN A 104 11.31 -8.98 3.21
CA GLN A 104 11.80 -7.99 4.17
C GLN A 104 11.19 -8.30 5.54
N LEU A 105 12.02 -8.55 6.55
CA LEU A 105 11.53 -8.73 7.92
C LEU A 105 11.09 -7.39 8.51
N ALA A 106 10.02 -7.45 9.30
CA ALA A 106 9.38 -6.33 9.94
C ALA A 106 8.84 -6.72 11.31
N GLU A 107 8.46 -5.73 12.09
CA GLU A 107 7.74 -5.91 13.35
C GLU A 107 6.50 -5.02 13.37
N VAL A 108 5.47 -5.48 14.06
CA VAL A 108 4.25 -4.73 14.33
C VAL A 108 4.16 -4.47 15.83
N ARG A 109 4.38 -3.22 16.21
CA ARG A 109 4.21 -2.77 17.60
C ARG A 109 2.77 -2.34 17.79
N GLY A 110 2.02 -3.01 18.65
CA GLY A 110 0.62 -2.66 18.89
C GLY A 110 0.27 -2.63 20.36
N GLY A 111 -0.93 -2.15 20.65
CA GLY A 111 -1.38 -1.98 22.02
C GLY A 111 -2.59 -1.08 22.17
N GLY A 112 -3.09 -0.94 23.40
CA GLY A 112 -4.13 0.00 23.80
C GLY A 112 -5.56 -0.30 23.30
N GLY A 113 -5.73 -1.32 22.47
CA GLY A 113 -7.05 -1.73 21.96
C GLY A 113 -7.88 -2.47 23.01
N ARG A 114 -9.20 -2.42 22.86
CA ARG A 114 -10.11 -3.20 23.70
C ARG A 114 -9.75 -4.69 23.65
N GLY A 115 -9.57 -5.28 24.83
CA GLY A 115 -9.23 -6.71 24.96
C GLY A 115 -7.79 -7.05 24.56
N GLU A 116 -6.92 -6.05 24.41
CA GLU A 116 -5.50 -6.24 24.13
C GLU A 116 -4.62 -5.82 25.31
N PRO A 117 -3.38 -6.37 25.40
CA PRO A 117 -2.34 -5.81 26.26
C PRO A 117 -2.06 -4.34 25.94
N GLU A 118 -1.54 -3.61 26.92
CA GLU A 118 -1.13 -2.22 26.74
C GLU A 118 -0.10 -2.06 25.61
N ASN A 119 0.86 -2.99 25.51
CA ASN A 119 1.87 -3.04 24.47
C ASN A 119 2.23 -4.48 24.10
N TYR A 120 2.54 -4.72 22.82
CA TYR A 120 3.04 -5.98 22.29
C TYR A 120 3.84 -5.77 21.00
N VAL A 121 4.61 -6.79 20.61
CA VAL A 121 5.38 -6.82 19.36
C VAL A 121 5.06 -8.12 18.63
N LEU A 122 4.70 -8.02 17.35
CA LEU A 122 4.44 -9.16 16.48
C LEU A 122 5.49 -9.24 15.37
N PRO A 123 6.08 -10.41 15.11
CA PRO A 123 6.90 -10.62 13.93
C PRO A 123 6.07 -10.45 12.65
N ALA A 124 6.69 -9.90 11.61
CA ALA A 124 6.09 -9.82 10.29
C ALA A 124 7.13 -10.00 9.17
N ALA A 125 6.66 -10.41 8.00
CA ALA A 125 7.44 -10.44 6.77
C ALA A 125 6.66 -9.76 5.65
N ILE A 126 7.32 -8.88 4.92
CA ILE A 126 6.76 -8.15 3.77
C ILE A 126 7.37 -8.70 2.48
N ILE A 127 6.53 -8.90 1.47
CA ILE A 127 6.90 -9.41 0.16
C ILE A 127 6.58 -8.31 -0.87
N GLY A 128 7.64 -7.71 -1.41
CA GLY A 128 7.51 -6.57 -2.33
C GLY A 128 6.82 -5.37 -1.67
N ASP A 129 5.86 -4.79 -2.37
CA ASP A 129 5.07 -3.60 -1.97
C ASP A 129 3.58 -3.91 -1.72
N ARG A 130 3.19 -5.19 -1.80
CA ARG A 130 1.77 -5.59 -1.86
C ARG A 130 1.32 -6.49 -0.72
N THR A 131 2.19 -7.34 -0.19
CA THR A 131 1.80 -8.38 0.76
C THR A 131 2.59 -8.28 2.06
N ILE A 132 1.90 -8.45 3.19
CA ILE A 132 2.49 -8.61 4.52
C ILE A 132 1.92 -9.87 5.17
N VAL A 133 2.75 -10.61 5.88
CA VAL A 133 2.35 -11.75 6.73
C VAL A 133 2.72 -11.41 8.17
N ILE A 134 1.75 -11.49 9.08
CA ILE A 134 1.94 -11.16 10.50
C ILE A 134 1.72 -12.41 11.35
N ASP A 135 2.63 -12.65 12.29
CA ASP A 135 2.52 -13.72 13.27
C ASP A 135 1.86 -13.21 14.55
N PHE A 136 0.60 -13.59 14.78
CA PHE A 136 -0.15 -13.26 16.00
C PHE A 136 0.02 -14.28 17.13
N SER A 137 0.82 -15.35 16.94
CA SER A 137 1.03 -16.37 17.97
C SER A 137 1.62 -15.87 19.29
N PRO A 138 2.43 -14.79 19.35
CA PRO A 138 2.81 -14.17 20.63
C PRO A 138 1.62 -13.73 21.50
N LYS A 139 0.44 -13.58 20.90
CA LYS A 139 -0.83 -13.25 21.58
C LYS A 139 -1.85 -14.39 21.52
N GLY A 140 -1.44 -15.60 21.11
CA GLY A 140 -2.31 -16.76 20.95
C GLY A 140 -3.10 -16.81 19.64
N GLY A 141 -2.80 -15.95 18.68
CA GLY A 141 -3.42 -15.92 17.35
C GLY A 141 -2.73 -16.81 16.30
N PRO A 142 -3.19 -16.76 15.04
CA PRO A 142 -2.58 -17.48 13.93
C PRO A 142 -1.20 -16.94 13.55
N ARG A 143 -0.33 -17.79 13.00
CA ARG A 143 1.05 -17.41 12.61
C ARG A 143 1.16 -16.79 11.21
N ASP A 144 0.16 -17.01 10.38
CA ASP A 144 0.19 -16.84 8.93
C ASP A 144 -0.92 -15.87 8.48
N PHE A 145 -1.04 -14.74 9.17
CA PHE A 145 -2.12 -13.80 8.91
C PHE A 145 -1.76 -12.86 7.76
N VAL A 146 -2.22 -13.21 6.56
CA VAL A 146 -1.88 -12.52 5.30
C VAL A 146 -2.73 -11.29 5.08
N GLY A 147 -2.06 -10.14 4.92
CA GLY A 147 -2.63 -8.84 4.57
C GLY A 147 -2.14 -8.33 3.22
N ILE A 148 -3.02 -7.64 2.49
CA ILE A 148 -2.74 -7.00 1.22
C ILE A 148 -2.88 -5.49 1.36
N LEU A 149 -1.86 -4.73 0.97
CA LEU A 149 -1.94 -3.27 0.96
C LEU A 149 -2.85 -2.81 -0.19
N GLN A 150 -3.98 -2.17 0.12
CA GLN A 150 -4.93 -1.64 -0.84
C GLN A 150 -5.31 -0.20 -0.46
N ASN A 151 -4.95 0.76 -1.32
CA ASN A 151 -5.25 2.18 -1.15
C ASN A 151 -4.71 2.76 0.18
N GLY A 152 -3.54 2.28 0.63
CA GLY A 152 -2.91 2.70 1.89
C GLY A 152 -3.33 1.87 3.11
N ASP A 153 -4.41 1.10 3.02
CA ASP A 153 -4.90 0.22 4.08
C ASP A 153 -4.37 -1.21 3.93
N ILE A 154 -4.32 -1.96 5.02
CA ILE A 154 -4.04 -3.40 4.97
C ILE A 154 -5.36 -4.16 5.08
N LYS A 155 -5.71 -4.93 4.05
CA LYS A 155 -6.88 -5.83 4.06
C LYS A 155 -6.42 -7.27 4.30
N PHE A 156 -6.94 -7.91 5.33
CA PHE A 156 -6.63 -9.30 5.65
C PHE A 156 -7.52 -10.26 4.87
N LEU A 157 -6.90 -11.28 4.28
CA LEU A 157 -7.58 -12.22 3.38
C LEU A 157 -8.46 -13.22 4.15
N LYS A 158 -8.07 -13.55 5.39
CA LYS A 158 -8.70 -14.60 6.19
C LYS A 158 -10.06 -14.20 6.76
N ASP A 159 -10.20 -12.96 7.22
CA ASP A 159 -11.41 -12.45 7.88
C ASP A 159 -12.01 -11.22 7.20
N GLY A 160 -11.34 -10.67 6.18
CA GLY A 160 -11.77 -9.45 5.50
C GLY A 160 -11.57 -8.18 6.32
N ASN A 161 -10.96 -8.26 7.51
CA ASN A 161 -10.71 -7.10 8.36
C ASN A 161 -9.78 -6.11 7.63
N ARG A 162 -9.99 -4.83 7.90
CA ARG A 162 -9.25 -3.74 7.27
C ARG A 162 -8.59 -2.91 8.35
N TRP A 163 -7.29 -2.73 8.21
CA TRP A 163 -6.52 -1.82 9.03
C TRP A 163 -6.26 -0.54 8.25
N PRO A 164 -7.00 0.55 8.53
CA PRO A 164 -6.74 1.83 7.89
C PRO A 164 -5.49 2.48 8.47
N ARG A 165 -4.73 3.12 7.58
CA ARG A 165 -3.58 3.94 7.97
C ARG A 165 -4.03 5.20 8.70
N GLN A 166 -3.26 5.63 9.69
CA GLN A 166 -3.45 6.87 10.46
C GLN A 166 -2.50 7.97 9.99
#